data_AF-A0A371JMT2-F1
#
_entry.id   AF-A0A371JMT2-F1
#
_cell.length_a   1.000
_cell.length_b   1.000
_cell.length_c   1.000
_cell.angle_alpha   90.00
_cell.angle_beta   90.00
_cell.angle_gamma   90.00
#
_symmetry.space_group_name_H-M   'P 1'
#
loop_
_entity.id
_entity.type
_entity.pdbx_description
1 polymer ?
#
loop_
_entity_poly.entity_id
_entity_poly.type
_entity_poly.pdbx_seq_one_letter_code
_entity_poly.pdbx_strand_id
1 'polypeptide(L)'
;MKTKLLFLVLITVIWSCKEKSAQTKTEQPPQKIEQEPPKVLSKSMKEIIQFADISITDPTDVKTHLKFKVLDSSGVREEKMEELVSIYKKAKKTKTMDALPLFEIKNTTNCVLIVSEKGYGGNIWGKVLMDKSTMEIVKVEFDHRAESEGYGDGISLSSFENLFSKAKIEWQGNNFGQSQGGKMLVEGRTIIDGISGATVTTTAVIQMMNEGIEKYRPYLETTNKS
;
A
#
# COMPACT_ATOMS: atom_id res chain seq x y z
N MET A 1 -59.49 -40.57 65.00
CA MET A 1 -60.91 -40.17 65.13
C MET A 1 -61.43 -39.78 63.76
N LYS A 2 -62.52 -40.43 63.30
CA LYS A 2 -63.56 -39.92 62.37
C LYS A 2 -63.06 -39.42 61.00
N THR A 3 -63.55 -39.84 59.82
CA THR A 3 -64.88 -40.37 59.45
C THR A 3 -64.86 -40.77 57.96
N LYS A 4 -65.44 -41.94 57.67
CA LYS A 4 -66.41 -42.25 56.60
C LYS A 4 -66.10 -41.89 55.13
N LEU A 5 -65.67 -42.92 54.40
CA LEU A 5 -66.37 -43.55 53.25
C LEU A 5 -67.68 -42.90 52.77
N LEU A 6 -67.78 -42.57 51.48
CA LEU A 6 -69.01 -42.77 50.70
C LEU A 6 -68.76 -42.89 49.18
N PHE A 7 -69.39 -43.91 48.60
CA PHE A 7 -69.50 -44.32 47.19
C PHE A 7 -70.27 -43.32 46.30
N LEU A 8 -69.96 -43.29 45.00
CA LEU A 8 -70.85 -43.58 43.83
C LEU A 8 -70.15 -43.03 42.55
N VAL A 9 -69.67 -43.86 41.61
CA VAL A 9 -70.40 -44.48 40.49
C VAL A 9 -70.94 -43.45 39.47
N LEU A 10 -70.35 -43.49 38.26
CA LEU A 10 -71.00 -43.79 36.97
C LEU A 10 -70.75 -42.75 35.83
N ILE A 11 -70.23 -43.27 34.69
CA ILE A 11 -70.58 -42.92 33.28
C ILE A 11 -70.28 -41.47 32.82
N THR A 12 -69.74 -41.13 31.65
CA THR A 12 -69.21 -41.72 30.40
C THR A 12 -68.58 -40.55 29.62
N VAL A 13 -68.07 -40.85 28.42
CA VAL A 13 -68.03 -39.96 27.24
C VAL A 13 -66.68 -39.27 26.99
N ILE A 14 -65.90 -39.95 26.14
CA ILE A 14 -65.38 -39.46 24.85
C ILE A 14 -65.11 -37.95 24.81
N TRP A 15 -63.85 -37.54 24.71
CA TRP A 15 -63.29 -37.01 23.46
C TRP A 15 -61.84 -36.58 23.68
N SER A 16 -60.99 -36.96 22.74
CA SER A 16 -59.62 -36.48 22.61
C SER A 16 -59.60 -34.98 22.29
N CYS A 17 -59.46 -34.13 23.30
CA CYS A 17 -59.09 -32.72 23.10
C CYS A 17 -57.61 -32.62 22.74
N LYS A 18 -57.34 -32.60 21.43
CA LYS A 18 -56.07 -32.16 20.86
C LYS A 18 -56.02 -30.64 20.97
N GLU A 19 -55.42 -30.12 22.04
CA GLU A 19 -55.12 -28.68 22.14
C GLU A 19 -54.10 -28.29 21.08
N LYS A 20 -54.49 -27.32 20.25
CA LYS A 20 -53.63 -26.58 19.34
C LYS A 20 -52.53 -25.89 20.14
N SER A 21 -51.30 -26.41 20.08
CA SER A 21 -50.12 -25.54 20.16
C SER A 21 -49.80 -25.07 18.73
N ALA A 22 -49.93 -23.77 18.50
CA ALA A 22 -49.42 -23.13 17.31
C ALA A 22 -47.89 -23.21 17.35
N GLN A 23 -47.32 -24.20 16.67
CA GLN A 23 -45.91 -24.19 16.31
C GLN A 23 -45.74 -23.19 15.17
N THR A 24 -45.35 -21.97 15.51
CA THR A 24 -44.69 -21.05 14.59
C THR A 24 -43.42 -21.74 14.09
N LYS A 25 -43.47 -22.34 12.90
CA LYS A 25 -42.26 -22.71 12.16
C LYS A 25 -41.50 -21.41 11.93
N THR A 26 -40.35 -21.28 12.58
CA THR A 26 -39.39 -20.22 12.28
C THR A 26 -38.87 -20.49 10.88
N GLU A 27 -39.47 -19.86 9.89
CA GLU A 27 -38.97 -19.81 8.52
C GLU A 27 -37.73 -18.92 8.55
N GLN A 28 -36.56 -19.56 8.46
CA GLN A 28 -35.28 -18.88 8.39
C GLN A 28 -35.27 -18.07 7.08
N PRO A 29 -35.04 -16.74 7.13
CA PRO A 29 -35.08 -15.93 5.92
C PRO A 29 -34.02 -16.45 4.94
N PRO A 30 -34.29 -16.49 3.63
CA PRO A 30 -33.34 -16.94 2.64
C PRO A 30 -32.04 -16.15 2.81
N GLN A 31 -30.92 -16.87 3.02
CA GLN A 31 -29.60 -16.27 3.09
C GLN A 31 -29.39 -15.46 1.80
N LYS A 32 -29.34 -14.14 1.96
CA LYS A 32 -28.91 -13.23 0.92
C LYS A 32 -27.47 -13.64 0.59
N ILE A 33 -27.26 -14.27 -0.55
CA ILE A 33 -25.93 -14.36 -1.14
C ILE A 33 -25.54 -12.92 -1.40
N GLU A 34 -24.78 -12.34 -0.47
CA GLU A 34 -24.11 -11.08 -0.67
C GLU A 34 -23.06 -11.34 -1.74
N GLN A 35 -23.45 -11.18 -3.00
CA GLN A 35 -22.51 -11.10 -4.09
C GLN A 35 -21.60 -9.92 -3.75
N GLU A 36 -20.37 -10.23 -3.34
CA GLU A 36 -19.30 -9.25 -3.17
C GLU A 36 -19.34 -8.38 -4.44
N PRO A 37 -19.50 -7.05 -4.32
CA PRO A 37 -19.48 -6.17 -5.49
C PRO A 37 -18.22 -6.49 -6.30
N PRO A 38 -18.26 -6.43 -7.64
CA PRO A 38 -17.12 -6.79 -8.48
C PRO A 38 -15.88 -6.08 -7.92
N LYS A 39 -14.84 -6.86 -7.59
CA LYS A 39 -13.60 -6.36 -6.97
C LYS A 39 -12.86 -5.47 -7.96
N VAL A 40 -13.32 -4.22 -8.10
CA VAL A 40 -12.67 -3.22 -8.94
C VAL A 40 -11.40 -2.77 -8.24
N LEU A 41 -10.28 -2.94 -8.92
CA LEU A 41 -8.98 -2.50 -8.43
C LEU A 41 -8.96 -0.99 -8.17
N SER A 42 -8.46 -0.58 -7.00
CA SER A 42 -8.36 0.85 -6.65
C SER A 42 -7.42 1.60 -7.59
N LYS A 43 -7.66 2.91 -7.81
CA LYS A 43 -6.77 3.77 -8.62
C LYS A 43 -5.30 3.66 -8.18
N SER A 44 -5.06 3.75 -6.87
CA SER A 44 -3.72 3.66 -6.30
C SER A 44 -3.04 2.32 -6.60
N MET A 45 -3.80 1.22 -6.63
CA MET A 45 -3.22 -0.08 -6.95
C MET A 45 -2.95 -0.21 -8.45
N LYS A 46 -3.82 0.33 -9.31
CA LYS A 46 -3.58 0.45 -10.76
C LYS A 46 -2.29 1.22 -11.07
N GLU A 47 -2.06 2.34 -10.37
CA GLU A 47 -0.81 3.13 -10.51
C GLU A 47 0.44 2.27 -10.23
N ILE A 48 0.43 1.47 -9.15
CA ILE A 48 1.58 0.62 -8.80
C ILE A 48 1.77 -0.52 -9.81
N ILE A 49 0.69 -1.16 -10.27
CA ILE A 49 0.75 -2.24 -11.27
C ILE A 49 1.28 -1.73 -12.60
N GLN A 50 0.78 -0.58 -13.06
CA GLN A 50 1.26 0.07 -14.27
C GLN A 50 2.72 0.49 -14.13
N PHE A 51 3.10 1.12 -13.02
CA PHE A 51 4.49 1.49 -12.76
C PHE A 51 5.41 0.27 -12.71
N ALA A 52 4.96 -0.85 -12.16
CA ALA A 52 5.73 -2.10 -12.09
C ALA A 52 5.78 -2.89 -13.41
N ASP A 53 5.18 -2.38 -14.49
CA ASP A 53 5.04 -3.05 -15.80
C ASP A 53 4.38 -4.43 -15.70
N ILE A 54 3.47 -4.62 -14.74
CA ILE A 54 2.76 -5.89 -14.54
C ILE A 54 1.50 -5.88 -15.41
N SER A 55 1.42 -6.83 -16.32
CA SER A 55 0.22 -7.06 -17.13
C SER A 55 -0.79 -7.90 -16.36
N ILE A 56 -1.94 -7.32 -16.03
CA ILE A 56 -3.03 -8.00 -15.31
C ILE A 56 -4.32 -7.90 -16.13
N THR A 57 -4.94 -9.04 -16.42
CA THR A 57 -6.24 -9.13 -17.11
C THR A 57 -7.42 -9.21 -16.14
N ASP A 58 -7.23 -9.85 -14.98
CA ASP A 58 -8.25 -9.96 -13.92
C ASP A 58 -7.79 -9.23 -12.64
N PRO A 59 -8.55 -8.25 -12.12
CA PRO A 59 -8.26 -7.56 -10.84
C PRO A 59 -8.02 -8.46 -9.63
N THR A 60 -8.45 -9.71 -9.64
CA THR A 60 -8.22 -10.69 -8.57
C THR A 60 -6.81 -11.29 -8.60
N ASP A 61 -6.12 -11.21 -9.74
CA ASP A 61 -4.79 -11.81 -9.94
C ASP A 61 -3.64 -10.99 -9.36
N VAL A 62 -3.88 -9.83 -8.76
CA VAL A 62 -2.78 -9.00 -8.23
C VAL A 62 -1.90 -9.77 -7.24
N LYS A 63 -2.48 -10.63 -6.42
CA LYS A 63 -1.75 -11.48 -5.45
C LYS A 63 -0.92 -12.58 -6.11
N THR A 64 -1.17 -12.94 -7.35
CA THR A 64 -0.35 -13.93 -8.10
C THR A 64 0.94 -13.30 -8.61
N HIS A 65 0.97 -11.97 -8.78
CA HIS A 65 2.11 -11.20 -9.29
C HIS A 65 2.86 -10.40 -8.21
N LEU A 66 2.17 -9.97 -7.14
CA LEU A 66 2.77 -9.16 -6.07
C LEU A 66 2.75 -9.89 -4.73
N LYS A 67 3.80 -9.64 -3.92
CA LYS A 67 3.74 -9.80 -2.46
C LYS A 67 3.73 -8.41 -1.82
N PHE A 68 2.89 -8.27 -0.80
CA PHE A 68 2.67 -7.03 -0.09
C PHE A 68 3.35 -7.13 1.27
N LYS A 69 4.26 -6.20 1.56
CA LYS A 69 4.93 -6.15 2.86
C LYS A 69 4.97 -4.74 3.38
N VAL A 70 5.13 -4.62 4.68
CA VAL A 70 5.33 -3.34 5.35
C VAL A 70 6.59 -3.42 6.17
N LEU A 71 7.34 -2.33 6.19
CA LEU A 71 8.49 -2.12 7.06
C LEU A 71 8.12 -1.04 8.08
N ASP A 72 8.16 -1.37 9.36
CA ASP A 72 7.98 -0.42 10.46
C ASP A 72 8.93 -0.77 11.63
N SER A 73 8.69 -0.22 12.82
CA SER A 73 9.48 -0.46 14.02
C SER A 73 9.53 -1.94 14.46
N SER A 74 8.59 -2.77 14.00
CA SER A 74 8.58 -4.21 14.25
C SER A 74 9.36 -5.02 13.21
N GLY A 75 9.94 -4.36 12.21
CA GLY A 75 10.65 -4.98 11.10
C GLY A 75 9.77 -5.21 9.87
N VAL A 76 10.22 -6.10 8.99
CA VAL A 76 9.52 -6.42 7.74
C VAL A 76 8.52 -7.56 7.97
N ARG A 77 7.26 -7.37 7.58
CA ARG A 77 6.23 -8.43 7.59
C ARG A 77 5.35 -8.40 6.35
N GLU A 78 4.71 -9.52 6.04
CA GLU A 78 3.62 -9.54 5.06
C GLU A 78 2.40 -8.77 5.57
N GLU A 79 1.65 -8.15 4.66
CA GLU A 79 0.50 -7.33 5.00
C GLU A 79 -0.56 -7.37 3.88
N LYS A 80 -1.79 -6.96 4.18
CA LYS A 80 -2.90 -6.93 3.23
C LYS A 80 -2.75 -5.81 2.20
N MET A 81 -3.13 -6.10 0.96
CA MET A 81 -3.12 -5.14 -0.15
C MET A 81 -3.85 -3.84 0.18
N GLU A 82 -4.99 -3.93 0.86
CA GLU A 82 -5.83 -2.77 1.22
C GLU A 82 -5.11 -1.83 2.19
N GLU A 83 -4.33 -2.38 3.12
CA GLU A 83 -3.54 -1.60 4.07
C GLU A 83 -2.35 -0.95 3.35
N LEU A 84 -1.66 -1.68 2.47
CA LEU A 84 -0.62 -1.11 1.62
C LEU A 84 -1.11 0.07 0.79
N VAL A 85 -2.31 -0.04 0.21
CA VAL A 85 -2.97 1.05 -0.53
C VAL A 85 -3.28 2.23 0.39
N SER A 86 -3.73 1.98 1.62
CA SER A 86 -3.97 3.01 2.64
C SER A 86 -2.69 3.76 2.98
N ILE A 87 -1.61 3.03 3.26
CA ILE A 87 -0.28 3.58 3.55
C ILE A 87 0.25 4.40 2.36
N TYR A 88 0.18 3.88 1.14
CA TYR A 88 0.60 4.62 -0.06
C TYR A 88 -0.18 5.94 -0.23
N LYS A 89 -1.50 5.94 0.00
CA LYS A 89 -2.31 7.18 -0.03
C LYS A 89 -1.90 8.18 1.05
N LYS A 90 -1.46 7.72 2.22
CA LYS A 90 -0.92 8.58 3.29
C LYS A 90 0.41 9.19 2.85
N ALA A 91 1.30 8.43 2.21
CA ALA A 91 2.59 8.93 1.72
C ALA A 91 2.47 10.12 0.76
N LYS A 92 1.35 10.23 0.01
CA LYS A 92 1.05 11.40 -0.84
C LYS A 92 0.71 12.69 -0.07
N LYS A 93 0.48 12.59 1.24
CA LYS A 93 -0.02 13.69 2.09
C LYS A 93 0.93 14.06 3.23
N THR A 94 1.87 13.18 3.58
CA THR A 94 2.82 13.38 4.67
C THR A 94 4.22 12.92 4.27
N LYS A 95 5.23 13.61 4.81
CA LYS A 95 6.64 13.23 4.70
C LYS A 95 7.08 12.17 5.72
N THR A 96 6.40 12.12 6.86
CA THR A 96 6.70 11.17 7.93
C THR A 96 5.73 10.01 7.84
N MET A 97 6.29 8.81 7.73
CA MET A 97 5.57 7.55 7.64
C MET A 97 6.12 6.62 8.73
N ASP A 98 5.26 6.20 9.65
CA ASP A 98 5.63 5.22 10.68
C ASP A 98 5.70 3.79 10.11
N ALA A 99 5.11 3.60 8.93
CA ALA A 99 5.05 2.34 8.20
C ALA A 99 5.32 2.58 6.72
N LEU A 100 6.25 1.81 6.16
CA LEU A 100 6.72 1.95 4.79
C LEU A 100 6.17 0.82 3.93
N PRO A 101 5.38 1.14 2.88
CA PRO A 101 4.81 0.12 2.01
C PRO A 101 5.89 -0.38 1.05
N LEU A 102 5.89 -1.69 0.78
CA LEU A 102 6.74 -2.27 -0.26
C LEU A 102 6.02 -3.37 -1.03
N PHE A 103 6.29 -3.43 -2.33
CA PHE A 103 5.63 -4.35 -3.25
C PHE A 103 6.69 -5.18 -3.96
N GLU A 104 6.84 -6.45 -3.58
CA GLU A 104 7.75 -7.39 -4.26
C GLU A 104 7.09 -7.95 -5.50
N ILE A 105 7.77 -7.91 -6.63
CA ILE A 105 7.31 -8.48 -7.89
C ILE A 105 7.74 -9.95 -7.93
N LYS A 106 6.77 -10.87 -7.89
CA LYS A 106 7.01 -12.31 -7.89
C LYS A 106 7.76 -12.73 -9.16
N ASN A 107 8.59 -13.75 -9.01
CA ASN A 107 9.44 -14.31 -10.08
C ASN A 107 10.49 -13.32 -10.64
N THR A 108 10.77 -12.24 -9.90
CA THR A 108 11.85 -11.28 -10.21
C THR A 108 12.57 -10.91 -8.91
N THR A 109 13.67 -10.17 -9.02
CA THR A 109 14.36 -9.53 -7.88
C THR A 109 13.85 -8.11 -7.63
N ASN A 110 12.86 -7.66 -8.38
CA ASN A 110 12.40 -6.28 -8.36
C ASN A 110 11.39 -6.02 -7.24
N CYS A 111 11.44 -4.82 -6.67
CA CYS A 111 10.41 -4.31 -5.78
C CYS A 111 10.12 -2.83 -6.03
N VAL A 112 8.89 -2.42 -5.74
CA VAL A 112 8.50 -1.00 -5.69
C VAL A 112 8.59 -0.49 -4.27
N LEU A 113 9.34 0.58 -4.09
CA LEU A 113 9.44 1.37 -2.86
C LEU A 113 8.66 2.68 -3.03
N ILE A 114 8.12 3.20 -1.94
CA ILE A 114 7.43 4.49 -1.92
C ILE A 114 8.20 5.44 -1.02
N VAL A 115 8.67 6.53 -1.60
CA VAL A 115 9.37 7.59 -0.88
C VAL A 115 8.53 8.87 -0.91
N SER A 116 8.62 9.69 0.13
CA SER A 116 7.94 10.99 0.19
C SER A 116 8.76 12.00 0.98
N GLU A 117 8.57 13.28 0.64
CA GLU A 117 9.15 14.42 1.33
C GLU A 117 8.26 15.66 1.13
N LYS A 118 8.52 16.72 1.90
CA LYS A 118 7.93 18.03 1.68
C LYS A 118 8.73 18.81 0.63
N GLY A 119 8.13 19.04 -0.53
CA GLY A 119 8.58 19.99 -1.54
C GLY A 119 8.26 21.45 -1.16
N TYR A 120 8.37 22.36 -2.14
CA TYR A 120 8.12 23.78 -1.94
C TYR A 120 6.63 24.10 -1.83
N GLY A 121 5.86 23.70 -2.83
CA GLY A 121 4.41 23.92 -2.92
C GLY A 121 3.58 22.85 -2.20
N GLY A 122 4.17 21.68 -1.93
CA GLY A 122 3.49 20.66 -1.12
C GLY A 122 4.28 19.37 -0.99
N ASN A 123 3.61 18.32 -0.52
CA ASN A 123 4.22 17.01 -0.44
C ASN A 123 4.54 16.48 -1.84
N ILE A 124 5.72 15.92 -2.00
CA ILE A 124 6.18 15.19 -3.18
C ILE A 124 6.33 13.72 -2.81
N TRP A 125 6.17 12.83 -3.77
CA TRP A 125 6.39 11.40 -3.57
C TRP A 125 6.99 10.76 -4.82
N GLY A 126 7.66 9.64 -4.61
CA GLY A 126 8.26 8.83 -5.65
C GLY A 126 7.87 7.37 -5.52
N LYS A 127 7.61 6.75 -6.66
CA LYS A 127 7.66 5.30 -6.81
C LYS A 127 9.04 4.96 -7.33
N VAL A 128 9.73 4.03 -6.69
CA VAL A 128 11.08 3.60 -7.06
C VAL A 128 11.03 2.11 -7.35
N LEU A 129 11.24 1.73 -8.62
CA LEU A 129 11.41 0.34 -8.99
C LEU A 129 12.89 0.00 -8.84
N MET A 130 13.21 -0.91 -7.93
CA MET A 130 14.57 -1.30 -7.58
C MET A 130 14.78 -2.78 -7.84
N ASP A 131 15.90 -3.13 -8.47
CA ASP A 131 16.41 -4.49 -8.50
C ASP A 131 17.20 -4.73 -7.22
N LYS A 132 16.64 -5.57 -6.35
CA LYS A 132 17.24 -5.83 -5.03
C LYS A 132 18.58 -6.55 -5.15
N SER A 133 18.79 -7.38 -6.17
CA SER A 133 20.00 -8.19 -6.30
C SER A 133 21.22 -7.37 -6.70
N THR A 134 20.99 -6.32 -7.50
CA THR A 134 22.04 -5.43 -8.00
C THR A 134 22.10 -4.10 -7.23
N MET A 135 21.11 -3.84 -6.37
CA MET A 135 20.89 -2.55 -5.69
C MET A 135 20.72 -1.39 -6.67
N GLU A 136 20.24 -1.67 -7.88
CA GLU A 136 20.08 -0.70 -8.94
C GLU A 136 18.64 -0.16 -9.00
N ILE A 137 18.50 1.16 -9.18
CA ILE A 137 17.22 1.77 -9.54
C ILE A 137 16.93 1.45 -11.01
N VAL A 138 15.87 0.67 -11.27
CA VAL A 138 15.41 0.37 -12.63
C VAL A 138 14.75 1.59 -13.26
N LYS A 139 13.80 2.21 -12.53
CA LYS A 139 13.14 3.48 -12.91
C LYS A 139 12.47 4.13 -11.70
N VAL A 140 12.15 5.41 -11.84
CA VAL A 140 11.39 6.18 -10.85
C VAL A 140 10.22 6.88 -11.53
N GLU A 141 9.18 7.17 -10.75
CA GLU A 141 8.12 8.10 -11.16
C GLU A 141 7.80 9.03 -9.99
N PHE A 142 7.92 10.33 -10.20
CA PHE A 142 7.66 11.36 -9.21
C PHE A 142 6.32 12.04 -9.46
N ASP A 143 5.70 12.49 -8.38
CA ASP A 143 4.46 13.27 -8.45
C ASP A 143 4.40 14.18 -7.22
N HIS A 144 3.53 15.16 -7.28
CA HIS A 144 3.47 16.23 -6.30
C HIS A 144 2.04 16.68 -6.02
N ARG A 145 1.87 17.26 -4.83
CA ARG A 145 0.58 17.80 -4.44
C ARG A 145 0.27 19.12 -5.13
N ALA A 146 1.24 20.04 -5.18
CA ALA A 146 0.99 21.44 -5.54
C ALA A 146 2.28 22.22 -5.88
N GLU A 147 3.30 21.56 -6.44
CA GLU A 147 4.42 22.30 -7.02
C GLU A 147 3.93 23.18 -8.18
N SER A 148 4.60 24.32 -8.41
CA SER A 148 4.19 25.29 -9.40
C SER A 148 4.46 24.81 -10.83
N GLU A 149 3.49 25.01 -11.72
CA GLU A 149 3.57 24.67 -13.14
C GLU A 149 4.70 25.43 -13.86
N GLY A 150 5.44 24.72 -14.71
CA GLY A 150 6.61 25.26 -15.42
C GLY A 150 7.87 25.42 -14.57
N TYR A 151 7.84 24.94 -13.32
CA TYR A 151 8.96 25.02 -12.38
C TYR A 151 9.10 23.70 -11.62
N GLY A 152 8.46 23.57 -10.45
CA GLY A 152 8.64 22.42 -9.56
C GLY A 152 7.87 21.18 -10.01
N ASP A 153 6.82 21.35 -10.81
CA ASP A 153 6.11 20.23 -11.47
C ASP A 153 6.99 19.44 -12.44
N GLY A 154 8.08 20.07 -12.91
CA GLY A 154 9.07 19.46 -13.78
C GLY A 154 9.70 18.19 -13.21
N ILE A 155 9.58 17.93 -11.90
CA ILE A 155 10.05 16.68 -11.29
C ILE A 155 9.31 15.44 -11.84
N SER A 156 8.06 15.60 -12.29
CA SER A 156 7.23 14.50 -12.83
C SER A 156 7.48 14.25 -14.33
N LEU A 157 8.44 14.98 -14.93
CA LEU A 157 8.82 14.78 -16.32
C LEU A 157 9.82 13.63 -16.43
N SER A 158 9.60 12.75 -17.41
CA SER A 158 10.53 11.66 -17.72
C SER A 158 11.99 12.10 -17.91
N SER A 159 12.21 13.32 -18.44
CA SER A 159 13.56 13.89 -18.59
C SER A 159 14.29 14.05 -17.25
N PHE A 160 13.56 14.38 -16.19
CA PHE A 160 14.10 14.51 -14.84
C PHE A 160 14.18 13.15 -14.13
N GLU A 161 13.13 12.33 -14.23
CA GLU A 161 13.08 10.98 -13.64
C GLU A 161 14.21 10.07 -14.16
N ASN A 162 14.51 10.15 -15.46
CA ASN A 162 15.57 9.35 -16.08
C ASN A 162 16.96 9.64 -15.51
N LEU A 163 17.17 10.77 -14.84
CA LEU A 163 18.44 11.11 -14.19
C LEU A 163 18.76 10.20 -12.99
N PHE A 164 17.76 9.50 -12.46
CA PHE A 164 17.91 8.58 -11.32
C PHE A 164 18.03 7.11 -11.74
N SER A 165 17.70 6.80 -12.99
CA SER A 165 17.68 5.42 -13.49
C SER A 165 19.10 4.86 -13.63
N LYS A 166 19.25 3.55 -13.41
CA LYS A 166 20.52 2.80 -13.39
C LYS A 166 21.50 3.20 -12.28
N ALA A 167 21.10 4.09 -11.37
CA ALA A 167 21.90 4.44 -10.21
C ALA A 167 21.97 3.23 -9.26
N LYS A 168 23.18 2.84 -8.87
CA LYS A 168 23.40 1.84 -7.82
C LYS A 168 23.43 2.51 -6.45
N ILE A 169 22.64 1.98 -5.54
CA ILE A 169 22.53 2.48 -4.17
C ILE A 169 23.64 1.90 -3.32
N GLU A 170 24.39 2.78 -2.67
CA GLU A 170 25.29 2.41 -1.60
C GLU A 170 24.88 3.11 -0.30
N TRP A 171 25.18 2.47 0.83
CA TRP A 171 24.76 2.92 2.15
C TRP A 171 25.67 3.95 2.80
N GLN A 172 26.81 4.26 2.18
CA GLN A 172 27.76 5.24 2.70
C GLN A 172 27.53 6.57 1.98
N GLY A 173 27.09 7.60 2.69
CA GLY A 173 26.88 8.92 2.09
C GLY A 173 25.77 8.97 1.04
N ASN A 174 25.62 10.14 0.40
CA ASN A 174 24.52 10.41 -0.53
C ASN A 174 24.74 9.74 -1.90
N ASN A 175 23.72 9.07 -2.40
CA ASN A 175 23.70 8.50 -3.75
C ASN A 175 23.45 9.59 -4.80
N PHE A 176 22.61 10.56 -4.47
CA PHE A 176 22.25 11.67 -5.35
C PHE A 176 22.70 13.01 -4.76
N GLY A 177 23.30 13.84 -5.60
CA GLY A 177 23.65 15.23 -5.30
C GLY A 177 22.91 16.19 -6.22
N GLN A 178 23.04 17.48 -5.95
CA GLN A 178 22.46 18.56 -6.75
C GLN A 178 23.51 19.58 -7.12
N SER A 179 23.63 19.85 -8.42
CA SER A 179 24.28 21.04 -8.95
C SER A 179 23.23 21.96 -9.55
N GLN A 180 23.42 23.27 -9.46
CA GLN A 180 22.57 24.23 -10.17
C GLN A 180 23.32 25.53 -10.43
N GLY A 181 23.29 26.00 -11.68
CA GLY A 181 23.94 27.26 -12.06
C GLY A 181 25.45 27.27 -11.80
N GLY A 182 26.12 26.13 -11.92
CA GLY A 182 27.56 25.98 -11.67
C GLY A 182 27.95 25.90 -10.19
N LYS A 183 26.98 25.88 -9.26
CA LYS A 183 27.22 25.69 -7.83
C LYS A 183 26.76 24.30 -7.39
N MET A 184 27.62 23.60 -6.64
CA MET A 184 27.22 22.39 -5.92
C MET A 184 26.38 22.78 -4.69
N LEU A 185 25.16 22.23 -4.60
CA LEU A 185 24.22 22.48 -3.52
C LEU A 185 24.13 21.31 -2.55
N VAL A 186 24.18 20.08 -3.08
CA VAL A 186 24.19 18.84 -2.30
C VAL A 186 25.24 17.91 -2.90
N GLU A 187 26.17 17.43 -2.09
CA GLU A 187 27.15 16.43 -2.50
C GLU A 187 26.49 15.05 -2.65
N GLY A 188 26.93 14.28 -3.63
CA GLY A 188 26.49 12.90 -3.85
C GLY A 188 27.20 12.24 -5.02
N ARG A 189 27.05 10.92 -5.17
CA ARG A 189 27.70 10.15 -6.24
C ARG A 189 27.22 10.55 -7.63
N THR A 190 25.90 10.61 -7.80
CA THR A 190 25.25 11.02 -9.05
C THR A 190 24.77 12.45 -8.91
N ILE A 191 25.40 13.37 -9.65
CA ILE A 191 25.03 14.78 -9.61
C ILE A 191 23.87 15.04 -10.57
N ILE A 192 22.76 15.51 -10.01
CA ILE A 192 21.56 15.89 -10.75
C ILE A 192 21.60 17.41 -10.97
N ASP A 193 21.40 17.84 -12.22
CA ASP A 193 21.22 19.26 -12.52
C ASP A 193 19.82 19.70 -12.07
N GLY A 194 19.76 20.75 -11.26
CA GLY A 194 18.51 21.20 -10.67
C GLY A 194 17.62 21.94 -11.66
N ILE A 195 16.30 21.78 -11.51
CA ILE A 195 15.34 22.44 -12.37
C ILE A 195 15.42 23.96 -12.14
N SER A 196 15.64 24.72 -13.21
CA SER A 196 15.74 26.18 -13.17
C SER A 196 14.50 26.80 -12.51
N GLY A 197 14.70 27.66 -11.51
CA GLY A 197 13.61 28.28 -10.75
C GLY A 197 12.93 27.38 -9.72
N ALA A 198 13.30 26.10 -9.61
CA ALA A 198 12.74 25.13 -8.66
C ALA A 198 13.82 24.46 -7.79
N THR A 199 14.77 25.25 -7.30
CA THR A 199 15.89 24.77 -6.48
C THR A 199 15.41 23.99 -5.25
N VAL A 200 14.45 24.54 -4.49
CA VAL A 200 13.94 23.93 -3.26
C VAL A 200 13.27 22.59 -3.55
N THR A 201 12.44 22.53 -4.60
CA THR A 201 11.76 21.30 -5.01
C THR A 201 12.76 20.23 -5.45
N THR A 202 13.77 20.62 -6.24
CA THR A 202 14.83 19.69 -6.65
C THR A 202 15.58 19.17 -5.42
N THR A 203 15.98 20.04 -4.49
CA THR A 203 16.66 19.64 -3.25
C THR A 203 15.80 18.67 -2.45
N ALA A 204 14.49 18.91 -2.38
CA ALA A 204 13.56 18.00 -1.71
C ALA A 204 13.49 16.63 -2.38
N VAL A 205 13.54 16.53 -3.72
CA VAL A 205 13.63 15.22 -4.40
C VAL A 205 14.94 14.50 -4.07
N ILE A 206 16.07 15.22 -4.06
CA ILE A 206 17.37 14.62 -3.72
C ILE A 206 17.36 14.08 -2.28
N GLN A 207 16.80 14.85 -1.34
CA GLN A 207 16.60 14.41 0.02
C GLN A 207 15.66 13.19 0.09
N MET A 208 14.51 13.26 -0.59
CA MET A 208 13.52 12.18 -0.66
C MET A 208 14.14 10.88 -1.15
N MET A 209 15.01 10.94 -2.17
CA MET A 209 15.66 9.76 -2.73
C MET A 209 16.73 9.20 -1.79
N ASN A 210 17.60 10.05 -1.24
CA ASN A 210 18.67 9.59 -0.34
C ASN A 210 18.11 9.05 0.98
N GLU A 211 17.30 9.85 1.69
CA GLU A 211 16.76 9.48 2.99
C GLU A 211 15.62 8.46 2.87
N GLY A 212 14.78 8.58 1.84
CA GLY A 212 13.66 7.68 1.62
C GLY A 212 14.13 6.26 1.34
N ILE A 213 15.15 6.08 0.51
CA ILE A 213 15.72 4.74 0.24
C ILE A 213 16.47 4.20 1.47
N GLU A 214 17.21 5.03 2.19
CA GLU A 214 17.92 4.61 3.42
C GLU A 214 16.95 4.02 4.46
N LYS A 215 15.73 4.55 4.57
CA LYS A 215 14.70 3.99 5.46
C LYS A 215 14.33 2.54 5.13
N TYR A 216 14.52 2.10 3.88
CA TYR A 216 14.30 0.71 3.46
C TYR A 216 15.51 -0.21 3.64
N ARG A 217 16.64 0.29 4.13
CA ARG A 217 17.87 -0.48 4.33
C ARG A 217 17.68 -1.80 5.08
N PRO A 218 16.91 -1.89 6.19
CA PRO A 218 16.70 -3.17 6.89
C PRO A 218 16.10 -4.26 6.00
N TYR A 219 15.26 -3.88 5.04
CA TYR A 219 14.66 -4.79 4.08
C TYR A 219 15.61 -5.14 2.93
N LEU A 220 16.30 -4.13 2.38
CA LEU A 220 17.17 -4.28 1.21
C LEU A 220 18.46 -5.06 1.53
N GLU A 221 19.09 -4.82 2.68
CA GLU A 221 20.30 -5.57 3.09
C GLU A 221 20.01 -7.03 3.45
N THR A 222 18.84 -7.34 4.02
CA THR A 222 18.47 -8.71 4.39
C THR A 222 18.37 -9.62 3.15
N THR A 223 18.05 -9.06 1.99
CA THR A 223 17.93 -9.86 0.75
C THR A 223 19.26 -10.09 0.05
N ASN A 224 20.30 -9.29 0.32
CA ASN A 224 21.62 -9.43 -0.31
C ASN A 224 22.53 -10.48 0.33
N LYS A 225 22.07 -11.15 1.39
CA LYS A 225 22.84 -12.16 2.14
C LYS A 225 22.41 -13.61 1.83
N SER A 226 21.56 -13.82 0.83
CA SER A 226 21.03 -15.15 0.45
C SER A 226 21.68 -15.68 -0.81
#